data_AF-D7BGF7-F1
#
_entry.id   AF-D7BGF7-F1
#
_cell.length_a   1.000
_cell.length_b   1.000
_cell.length_c   1.000
_cell.angle_alpha   90.00
_cell.angle_beta   90.00
_cell.angle_gamma   90.00
#
_symmetry.space_group_name_H-M   'P 1'
#
loop_
_entity.id
_entity.type
_entity.pdbx_description
1 polymer ?
#
loop_
_entity_poly.entity_id
_entity_poly.type
_entity_poly.pdbx_seq_one_letter_code
_entity_poly.pdbx_strand_id
1 'polypeptide(L)'
;MNKPISFEQSQDAIDAITSDLTLQPEKYLYYALHDLASDLIYAARQLKETGELEPAQLKFVARRALAAYVASEQIFDAKNRETDEKIQDILRNPHRTKGMEMP
;
A
#
# COMPACT_ATOMS: atom_id res chain seq x y z
N MET A 1 14.93 -30.70 27.37
CA MET A 1 15.32 -29.29 27.62
C MET A 1 15.75 -28.70 26.29
N ASN A 2 14.93 -27.85 25.68
CA ASN A 2 15.33 -27.13 24.47
C ASN A 2 16.32 -26.02 24.87
N LYS A 3 17.51 -26.04 24.27
CA LYS A 3 18.50 -24.98 24.47
C LYS A 3 17.92 -23.66 23.92
N PRO A 4 18.10 -22.54 24.63
CA PRO A 4 17.73 -21.23 24.09
C PRO A 4 18.54 -20.98 22.82
N ILE A 5 17.83 -20.58 21.77
CA ILE A 5 18.39 -20.25 20.45
C ILE A 5 19.23 -18.98 20.64
N SER A 6 20.43 -18.92 20.05
CA SER A 6 21.24 -17.69 20.12
C SER A 6 20.59 -16.57 19.29
N PHE A 7 20.90 -15.32 19.62
CA PHE A 7 20.39 -14.16 18.88
C PHE A 7 20.74 -14.23 17.37
N GLU A 8 21.96 -14.66 17.05
CA GLU A 8 22.41 -14.87 15.66
C GLU A 8 21.57 -15.94 14.94
N GLN A 9 21.30 -17.07 15.60
CA GLN A 9 20.45 -18.13 15.04
C GLN A 9 18.99 -17.69 14.86
N SER A 10 18.48 -16.80 15.72
CA SER A 10 17.16 -16.18 15.53
C SER A 10 17.15 -15.21 14.36
N GLN A 11 18.23 -14.43 14.17
CA GLN A 11 18.34 -13.49 13.06
C GLN A 11 18.45 -14.22 11.72
N ASP A 12 19.29 -15.25 11.63
CA ASP A 12 19.43 -16.07 10.43
C ASP A 12 18.10 -16.77 10.05
N ALA A 13 17.31 -17.19 11.04
CA ALA A 13 16.00 -17.78 10.82
C ALA A 13 14.97 -16.75 10.31
N ILE A 14 15.00 -15.52 10.84
CA ILE A 14 14.16 -14.43 10.35
C ILE A 14 14.55 -14.06 8.92
N ASP A 15 15.84 -13.96 8.64
CA ASP A 15 16.36 -13.61 7.32
C ASP A 15 16.04 -14.71 6.31
N ALA A 16 16.10 -15.99 6.70
CA ALA A 16 15.67 -17.11 5.84
C ALA A 16 14.14 -17.16 5.61
N ILE A 17 13.33 -16.75 6.59
CA ILE A 17 11.87 -16.65 6.41
C ILE A 17 11.52 -15.45 5.54
N THR A 18 12.27 -14.35 5.66
CA THR A 18 11.99 -13.08 4.98
C THR A 18 12.64 -12.96 3.61
N SER A 19 13.71 -13.70 3.33
CA SER A 19 14.40 -13.72 2.03
C SER A 19 13.50 -14.25 0.91
N ASP A 20 12.57 -15.15 1.22
CA ASP A 20 11.57 -15.69 0.29
C ASP A 20 10.24 -14.91 0.32
N LEU A 21 10.09 -13.92 1.21
CA LEU A 21 8.92 -13.06 1.29
C LEU A 21 9.00 -11.85 0.35
N THR A 22 9.63 -12.01 -0.83
CA THR A 22 9.48 -11.03 -1.92
C THR A 22 8.05 -11.13 -2.47
N LEU A 23 7.17 -10.32 -1.92
CA LEU A 23 5.82 -10.13 -2.45
C LEU A 23 5.94 -9.49 -3.84
N GLN A 24 5.25 -10.08 -4.81
CA GLN A 24 5.19 -9.52 -6.16
C GLN A 24 4.49 -8.14 -6.13
N PRO A 25 4.90 -7.16 -6.97
CA PRO A 25 4.32 -5.81 -7.01
C PRO A 25 2.78 -5.78 -7.07
N GLU A 26 2.17 -6.72 -7.79
CA GLU A 26 0.72 -6.85 -7.93
C GLU A 26 0.03 -7.14 -6.59
N LYS A 27 0.70 -7.85 -5.67
CA LYS A 27 0.15 -8.11 -4.33
C LYS A 27 0.14 -6.84 -3.48
N TYR A 28 1.16 -5.98 -3.58
CA TYR A 28 1.16 -4.69 -2.89
C TYR A 28 0.03 -3.80 -3.39
N LEU A 29 -0.17 -3.76 -4.72
CA LEU A 29 -1.29 -3.02 -5.31
C LEU A 29 -2.64 -3.59 -4.86
N TYR A 30 -2.80 -4.92 -4.85
CA TYR A 30 -4.01 -5.59 -4.35
C TYR A 30 -4.34 -5.16 -2.92
N TYR A 31 -3.38 -5.23 -1.99
CA TYR A 31 -3.61 -4.83 -0.61
C TYR A 31 -3.95 -3.34 -0.50
N ALA A 32 -3.25 -2.48 -1.24
CA ALA A 32 -3.55 -1.06 -1.27
C ALA A 32 -4.97 -0.75 -1.76
N LEU A 33 -5.46 -1.45 -2.79
CA LEU A 33 -6.82 -1.33 -3.31
C LEU A 33 -7.87 -1.87 -2.32
N HIS A 34 -7.58 -2.98 -1.65
CA HIS A 34 -8.47 -3.55 -0.64
C HIS A 34 -8.66 -2.60 0.56
N ASP A 35 -7.57 -2.01 1.04
CA ASP A 35 -7.62 -1.02 2.11
C ASP A 35 -8.37 0.24 1.67
N LEU A 36 -8.14 0.72 0.44
CA LEU A 36 -8.85 1.87 -0.13
C LEU A 36 -10.36 1.63 -0.20
N ALA A 37 -10.78 0.43 -0.61
CA ALA A 37 -12.20 0.06 -0.63
C ALA A 37 -12.80 0.08 0.78
N SER A 38 -12.04 -0.38 1.78
CA SER A 38 -12.46 -0.37 3.18
C SER A 38 -12.62 1.06 3.72
N ASP A 39 -11.70 1.96 3.42
CA ASP A 39 -11.78 3.39 3.77
C ASP A 39 -13.03 4.04 3.14
N LEU A 40 -13.31 3.76 1.88
CA LEU A 40 -14.47 4.32 1.19
C LEU A 40 -15.79 3.80 1.78
N ILE A 41 -15.85 2.50 2.10
CA ILE A 41 -17.01 1.91 2.79
C ILE A 41 -17.20 2.56 4.17
N TYR A 42 -16.12 2.82 4.90
CA TYR A 42 -16.16 3.50 6.19
C TYR A 42 -16.72 4.92 6.06
N ALA A 43 -16.19 5.71 5.12
CA ALA A 43 -16.69 7.06 4.83
C ALA A 43 -18.18 7.06 4.45
N ALA A 44 -18.61 6.12 3.61
CA ALA A 44 -20.02 5.98 3.23
C ALA A 44 -20.92 5.61 4.41
N ARG A 45 -20.44 4.76 5.33
CA ARG A 45 -21.17 4.41 6.56
C ARG A 45 -21.29 5.61 7.50
N GLN A 46 -20.21 6.37 7.70
CA GLN A 46 -20.27 7.59 8.51
C GLN A 46 -21.32 8.55 7.95
N LEU A 47 -21.27 8.85 6.64
CA LEU A 47 -22.26 9.71 6.00
C LEU A 47 -23.70 9.20 6.19
N LYS A 48 -23.91 7.88 6.10
CA LYS A 48 -25.23 7.27 6.32
C LYS A 48 -25.70 7.40 7.78
N GLU A 49 -24.81 7.22 8.74
CA GLU A 49 -25.14 7.15 10.17
C GLU A 49 -25.26 8.54 10.82
N THR A 50 -24.43 9.49 10.41
CA THR A 50 -24.37 10.84 11.01
C THR A 50 -24.96 11.93 10.12
N GLY A 51 -25.10 11.67 8.81
CA GLY A 51 -25.47 12.70 7.83
C GLY A 51 -24.31 13.64 7.47
N GLU A 52 -23.11 13.40 8.00
CA GLU A 52 -21.94 14.27 7.83
C GLU A 52 -20.74 13.48 7.32
N LEU A 53 -19.89 14.13 6.52
CA LEU A 53 -18.64 13.58 6.04
C LEU A 53 -17.58 14.68 5.93
N GLU A 54 -16.44 14.48 6.59
CA GLU A 54 -15.35 15.44 6.50
C GLU A 54 -14.68 15.38 5.11
N PRO A 55 -14.56 16.51 4.38
CA PRO A 55 -13.90 16.53 3.08
C PRO A 55 -12.45 16.03 3.11
N ALA A 56 -11.78 16.14 4.27
CA ALA A 56 -10.42 15.62 4.47
C ALA A 56 -10.32 14.10 4.27
N GLN A 57 -11.36 13.34 4.63
CA GLN A 57 -11.40 11.89 4.45
C GLN A 57 -11.45 11.51 2.96
N LEU A 58 -12.35 12.14 2.19
CA LEU A 58 -12.42 11.92 0.74
C LEU A 58 -11.14 12.36 0.04
N LYS A 59 -10.52 13.45 0.49
CA LYS A 59 -9.22 13.90 -0.02
C LYS A 59 -8.12 12.87 0.21
N PHE A 60 -8.13 12.17 1.35
CA PHE A 60 -7.18 11.09 1.64
C PHE A 60 -7.42 9.88 0.73
N VAL A 61 -8.67 9.45 0.60
CA VAL A 61 -9.08 8.37 -0.32
C VAL A 61 -8.65 8.68 -1.76
N ALA A 62 -8.91 9.89 -2.25
CA ALA A 62 -8.52 10.30 -3.60
C ALA A 62 -7.00 10.23 -3.85
N ARG A 63 -6.19 10.64 -2.86
CA ARG A 63 -4.72 10.55 -2.96
C ARG A 63 -4.22 9.12 -2.99
N ARG A 64 -4.81 8.24 -2.19
CA ARG A 64 -4.49 6.81 -2.19
C ARG A 64 -4.89 6.16 -3.52
N ALA A 65 -6.04 6.54 -4.08
CA ALA A 65 -6.48 6.10 -5.40
C ALA A 65 -5.48 6.53 -6.49
N LEU A 66 -5.02 7.79 -6.45
CA LEU A 66 -4.00 8.27 -7.39
C LEU A 66 -2.67 7.51 -7.25
N ALA A 67 -2.22 7.26 -6.01
CA ALA A 67 -1.01 6.46 -5.79
C ALA A 67 -1.17 5.02 -6.32
N ALA A 68 -2.33 4.41 -6.14
CA ALA A 68 -2.63 3.09 -6.69
C ALA A 68 -2.67 3.09 -8.23
N TYR A 69 -3.22 4.14 -8.84
CA TYR A 69 -3.18 4.34 -10.29
C TYR A 69 -1.73 4.42 -10.79
N VAL A 70 -0.93 5.32 -10.23
CA VAL A 70 0.48 5.48 -10.62
C VAL A 70 1.22 4.16 -10.43
N ALA A 71 1.07 3.50 -9.27
CA ALA A 71 1.67 2.19 -9.06
C ALA A 71 1.23 1.16 -10.11
N SER A 72 -0.04 1.18 -10.54
CA SER A 72 -0.54 0.27 -11.58
C SER A 72 0.10 0.54 -12.96
N GLU A 73 0.33 1.80 -13.34
CA GLU A 73 1.08 2.13 -14.55
C GLU A 73 2.50 1.57 -14.46
N GLN A 74 3.15 1.73 -13.31
CA GLN A 74 4.51 1.27 -13.08
C GLN A 74 4.63 -0.28 -13.07
N ILE A 75 3.56 -0.99 -12.72
CA ILE A 75 3.53 -2.46 -12.72
C ILE A 75 3.21 -3.00 -14.12
N PHE A 76 2.20 -2.44 -14.79
CA PHE A 76 1.60 -3.06 -15.98
C PHE A 76 1.96 -2.36 -17.30
N ASP A 77 2.44 -1.12 -17.30
CA ASP A 77 2.94 -0.45 -18.50
C ASP A 77 4.44 -0.67 -18.65
N ALA A 78 4.82 -1.48 -19.64
CA ALA A 78 6.22 -1.78 -19.94
C ALA A 78 7.08 -0.55 -20.23
N LYS A 79 6.50 0.57 -20.66
CA LYS A 79 7.23 1.83 -20.92
C LYS A 79 7.53 2.62 -19.67
N ASN A 80 6.75 2.42 -18.62
CA ASN A 80 6.82 3.17 -17.37
C ASN A 80 7.26 2.29 -16.21
N ARG A 81 7.84 1.11 -16.47
CA ARG A 81 8.18 0.17 -15.41
C ARG A 81 9.38 0.64 -14.60
N GLU A 82 9.17 0.86 -13.30
CA GLU A 82 10.21 1.19 -12.31
C GLU A 82 10.52 -0.02 -11.41
N THR A 83 11.44 0.16 -10.46
CA THR A 83 11.79 -0.89 -9.48
C THR A 83 10.68 -1.15 -8.48
N ASP A 84 10.65 -2.37 -7.93
CA ASP A 84 9.69 -2.79 -6.91
C ASP A 84 9.74 -1.88 -5.67
N GLU A 85 10.93 -1.38 -5.28
CA GLU A 85 11.04 -0.44 -4.15
C GLU A 85 10.35 0.89 -4.43
N LYS A 86 10.44 1.41 -5.66
CA LYS A 86 9.74 2.64 -6.04
C LYS A 86 8.23 2.46 -6.04
N ILE A 87 7.74 1.33 -6.55
CA ILE A 87 6.31 0.99 -6.52
C ILE A 87 5.81 0.94 -5.07
N GLN A 88 6.55 0.30 -4.18
CA GLN A 88 6.23 0.26 -2.75
C GLN A 88 6.29 1.64 -2.10
N ASP A 89 7.27 2.48 -2.46
CA ASP A 89 7.38 3.86 -1.95
C ASP A 89 6.16 4.70 -2.33
N ILE A 90 5.70 4.61 -3.58
CA ILE A 90 4.50 5.30 -4.08
C ILE A 90 3.27 4.90 -3.25
N LEU A 91 3.06 3.59 -3.06
CA LEU A 91 1.92 3.07 -2.32
C LEU A 91 1.96 3.42 -0.82
N ARG A 92 3.16 3.42 -0.20
CA ARG A 92 3.35 3.78 1.21
C ARG A 92 3.25 5.28 1.45
N ASN A 93 3.58 6.10 0.45
CA ASN A 93 3.65 7.55 0.57
C ASN A 93 2.68 8.28 -0.40
N PRO A 94 1.36 8.03 -0.30
CA PRO A 94 0.36 8.62 -1.21
C PRO A 94 0.24 10.14 -1.10
N HIS A 95 0.86 10.78 -0.11
CA HIS A 95 0.94 12.24 -0.02
C HIS A 95 1.95 12.84 -1.01
N ARG A 96 2.91 12.05 -1.51
CA ARG A 96 3.93 12.49 -2.49
C ARG A 96 3.36 12.69 -3.88
N THR A 97 2.17 12.13 -4.17
CA THR A 97 1.43 12.38 -5.42
C THR A 97 0.69 13.72 -5.41
N LYS A 98 0.82 14.53 -4.35
CA LYS A 98 0.20 15.86 -4.26
C LYS A 98 0.72 16.75 -5.40
N GLY A 99 -0.20 17.25 -6.22
CA GLY A 99 0.10 18.15 -7.34
C GLY A 99 0.26 17.44 -8.68
N MET A 100 0.21 16.10 -8.70
CA MET A 100 -0.04 15.36 -9.94
C MET A 100 -1.46 15.62 -10.41
N GLU A 101 -1.62 15.75 -11.73
CA GLU A 101 -2.94 15.87 -12.34
C GLU A 101 -3.72 14.57 -12.13
N MET A 102 -4.99 14.68 -11.76
CA MET A 102 -5.87 13.52 -11.67
C MET A 102 -6.31 13.17 -13.09
N PRO A 103 -6.12 11.92 -13.55
CA PRO A 103 -6.60 11.47 -14.85
C PRO A 103 -8.14 11.49 -14.95
#